data_AF-A0A6B0YI40-F1
#
_entry.id   AF-A0A6B0YI40-F1
#
_cell.length_a   1.000
_cell.length_b   1.000
_cell.length_c   1.000
_cell.angle_alpha   90.00
_cell.angle_beta   90.00
_cell.angle_gamma   90.00
#
_symmetry.space_group_name_H-M   'P 1'
#
loop_
_entity.id
_entity.type
_entity.pdbx_description
1 polymer ?
#
loop_
_entity_poly.entity_id
_entity_poly.type
_entity_poly.pdbx_seq_one_letter_code
_entity_poly.pdbx_strand_id
1 'polypeptide(L)'
;MTSTIERRRTALRRSALSSPMQHLLRFGFLDGTRTLFDYGCGRGDDLRLLAQMKVPAAGWDPVFRPDVDRQPADIVNLGFVLNVIEDAGERRETLQAAFKLARKVLIVSVMLGYQTKREQFAAFEDGVRTQRNTFQKYYMQDEFRSYVEKTLGANAIPIAAGICLVFKDGVEEQLFLLARQQVRREWRLLRREPDGAAVASMIEDHKEQIDAYWLRALELGRPAAPEECPEAQSLIRLVGSWRRVHEWVGRFFNPAEFEAAAIGRQEDLLVYFALGHFGRRRPVSELPDRLQRDVQFFFGSITKARNAGKRALFATGDSARLEEAAAFCHGELGIGVLNDDHDLTFHQSVLGECLPLIRIYVGCALQLFGDAGSVDLIKVHLQSGKVTFLVYDDFEGAATPRLIERIKVDLSRLRVDFFDYVGEYEPQPLSEDREGFYQR
;
A
#
# COMPACT_ATOMS: atom_id res chain seq x y z
N MET A 1 20.25 29.07 -33.10
CA MET A 1 18.78 28.96 -33.14
C MET A 1 18.38 27.89 -32.14
N THR A 2 17.86 28.29 -30.98
CA THR A 2 17.33 27.37 -29.96
C THR A 2 16.03 26.77 -30.50
N SER A 3 16.08 25.52 -30.96
CA SER A 3 14.89 24.80 -31.43
C SER A 3 13.93 24.62 -30.25
N THR A 4 12.76 25.25 -30.29
CA THR A 4 11.70 25.12 -29.27
C THR A 4 11.31 23.65 -29.08
N ILE A 5 11.24 23.18 -27.83
CA ILE A 5 10.88 21.80 -27.49
C ILE A 5 9.38 21.57 -27.74
N GLU A 6 9.04 20.46 -28.40
CA GLU A 6 7.68 20.13 -28.84
C GLU A 6 6.91 19.29 -27.80
N ARG A 7 6.66 19.83 -26.60
CA ARG A 7 6.03 19.11 -25.46
C ARG A 7 4.72 18.40 -25.85
N ARG A 8 3.92 18.97 -26.75
CA ARG A 8 2.63 18.42 -27.23
C ARG A 8 2.70 17.00 -27.81
N ARG A 9 3.87 16.52 -28.22
CA ARG A 9 4.05 15.21 -28.88
C ARG A 9 4.21 14.04 -27.91
N THR A 10 4.24 14.28 -26.61
CA THR A 10 4.38 13.24 -25.58
C THR A 10 3.05 12.61 -25.14
N ALA A 11 1.91 13.26 -25.43
CA ALA A 11 0.58 12.74 -25.07
C ALA A 11 0.21 11.49 -25.89
N LEU A 12 0.03 10.37 -25.20
CA LEU A 12 -0.35 9.07 -25.77
C LEU A 12 -1.87 8.85 -25.72
N ARG A 13 -2.42 8.10 -26.69
CA ARG A 13 -3.79 7.56 -26.61
C ARG A 13 -3.78 6.21 -25.90
N ARG A 14 -4.74 5.96 -25.00
CA ARG A 14 -4.82 4.71 -24.24
C ARG A 14 -6.24 4.12 -24.17
N SER A 15 -6.32 2.78 -24.11
CA SER A 15 -7.56 2.02 -23.92
C SER A 15 -7.86 1.72 -22.45
N ALA A 16 -6.88 1.85 -21.57
CA ALA A 16 -6.98 1.61 -20.13
C ALA A 16 -6.52 2.84 -19.33
N LEU A 17 -6.89 2.89 -18.05
CA LEU A 17 -6.43 3.90 -17.10
C LEU A 17 -4.91 3.96 -17.08
N SER A 18 -4.32 5.14 -16.90
CA SER A 18 -2.90 5.28 -16.64
C SER A 18 -2.49 4.58 -15.35
N SER A 19 -1.22 4.17 -15.26
CA SER A 19 -0.68 3.51 -14.06
C SER A 19 -1.03 4.22 -12.74
N PRO A 20 -0.84 5.55 -12.56
CA PRO A 20 -1.27 6.22 -11.33
C PRO A 20 -2.77 6.06 -11.03
N MET A 21 -3.63 6.14 -12.04
CA MET A 21 -5.07 5.96 -11.86
C MET A 21 -5.44 4.51 -11.51
N GLN A 22 -4.75 3.52 -12.08
CA GLN A 22 -4.91 2.11 -11.70
C GLN A 22 -4.54 1.89 -10.22
N HIS A 23 -3.47 2.53 -9.73
CA HIS A 23 -3.12 2.46 -8.32
C HIS A 23 -4.16 3.13 -7.42
N LEU A 24 -4.67 4.32 -7.79
CA LEU A 24 -5.75 4.96 -7.04
C LEU A 24 -7.00 4.07 -6.98
N LEU A 25 -7.34 3.38 -8.07
CA LEU A 25 -8.42 2.40 -8.09
C LEU A 25 -8.16 1.26 -7.11
N ARG A 26 -6.98 0.64 -7.19
CA ARG A 26 -6.59 -0.49 -6.33
C ARG A 26 -6.66 -0.15 -4.85
N PHE A 27 -6.25 1.07 -4.48
CA PHE A 27 -6.30 1.53 -3.10
C PHE A 27 -7.65 2.12 -2.67
N GLY A 28 -8.69 2.03 -3.51
CA GLY A 28 -10.05 2.45 -3.16
C GLY A 28 -10.29 3.96 -3.17
N PHE A 29 -9.40 4.75 -3.78
CA PHE A 29 -9.57 6.20 -3.88
C PHE A 29 -10.59 6.62 -4.95
N LEU A 30 -10.96 5.71 -5.86
CA LEU A 30 -11.84 5.96 -7.00
C LEU A 30 -13.25 5.35 -6.82
N ASP A 31 -13.75 5.32 -5.58
CA ASP A 31 -15.07 4.78 -5.21
C ASP A 31 -16.25 5.74 -5.48
N GLY A 32 -15.97 6.91 -6.07
CA GLY A 32 -16.98 7.95 -6.38
C GLY A 32 -17.30 8.88 -5.21
N THR A 33 -16.77 8.65 -4.01
CA THR A 33 -16.99 9.52 -2.84
C THR A 33 -16.08 10.74 -2.81
N ARG A 34 -15.04 10.75 -3.65
CA ARG A 34 -13.97 11.76 -3.70
C ARG A 34 -13.90 12.38 -5.09
N THR A 35 -13.67 13.69 -5.14
CA THR A 35 -13.41 14.43 -6.38
C THR A 35 -11.97 14.26 -6.84
N LEU A 36 -11.76 14.16 -8.16
CA LEU A 36 -10.44 14.04 -8.77
C LEU A 36 -10.16 15.20 -9.74
N PHE A 37 -8.95 15.75 -9.70
CA PHE A 37 -8.44 16.69 -10.69
C PHE A 37 -7.15 16.19 -11.35
N ASP A 38 -7.18 16.02 -12.67
CA ASP A 38 -6.05 15.56 -13.47
C ASP A 38 -5.27 16.75 -14.04
N TYR A 39 -4.11 17.04 -13.45
CA TYR A 39 -3.25 18.17 -13.80
C TYR A 39 -2.28 17.74 -14.91
N GLY A 40 -2.50 18.24 -16.14
CA GLY A 40 -1.79 17.78 -17.33
C GLY A 40 -2.43 16.53 -17.94
N CYS A 41 -3.76 16.51 -18.03
CA CYS A 41 -4.55 15.35 -18.47
C CYS A 41 -4.34 14.95 -19.95
N GLY A 42 -3.56 15.72 -20.72
CA GLY A 42 -3.35 15.50 -22.14
C GLY A 42 -4.67 15.46 -22.89
N ARG A 43 -4.90 14.37 -23.63
CA ARG A 43 -6.12 14.18 -24.42
C ARG A 43 -7.35 13.78 -23.61
N GLY A 44 -7.23 13.58 -22.30
CA GLY A 44 -8.34 13.27 -21.40
C GLY A 44 -8.84 11.81 -21.43
N ASP A 45 -7.99 10.85 -21.79
CA ASP A 45 -8.36 9.42 -21.82
C ASP A 45 -8.74 8.89 -20.43
N ASP A 46 -7.98 9.24 -19.39
CA ASP A 46 -8.29 8.87 -18.01
C ASP A 46 -9.63 9.46 -17.58
N LEU A 47 -9.90 10.73 -17.90
CA LEU A 47 -11.17 11.40 -17.57
C LEU A 47 -12.38 10.71 -18.22
N ARG A 48 -12.24 10.24 -19.45
CA ARG A 48 -13.28 9.47 -20.14
C ARG A 48 -13.60 8.16 -19.41
N LEU A 49 -12.58 7.42 -18.97
CA LEU A 49 -12.76 6.16 -18.24
C LEU A 49 -13.32 6.40 -16.83
N LEU A 50 -12.83 7.42 -16.13
CA LEU A 50 -13.33 7.81 -14.80
C LEU A 50 -14.82 8.19 -14.84
N ALA A 51 -15.27 8.87 -15.90
CA ALA A 51 -16.68 9.19 -16.11
C ALA A 51 -17.55 7.92 -16.25
N GLN A 52 -17.06 6.89 -16.94
CA GLN A 52 -17.75 5.59 -17.06
C GLN A 52 -17.86 4.88 -15.70
N MET A 53 -16.88 5.08 -14.82
CA MET A 53 -16.86 4.56 -13.45
C MET A 53 -17.63 5.44 -12.45
N LYS A 54 -18.31 6.51 -12.91
CA LYS A 54 -19.03 7.48 -12.08
C LYS A 54 -18.14 8.19 -11.04
N VAL A 55 -16.85 8.34 -11.34
CA VAL A 55 -15.93 9.12 -10.51
C VAL A 55 -16.04 10.60 -10.91
N PRO A 56 -16.33 11.51 -9.97
CA PRO A 56 -16.39 12.94 -10.28
C PRO A 56 -14.98 13.49 -10.54
N ALA A 57 -14.66 13.66 -11.83
CA ALA A 57 -13.33 14.05 -12.27
C ALA A 57 -13.35 15.24 -13.24
N ALA A 58 -12.37 16.13 -13.11
CA ALA A 58 -12.06 17.19 -14.05
C ALA A 58 -10.57 17.16 -14.40
N GLY A 59 -10.15 17.87 -15.44
CA GLY A 59 -8.73 17.96 -15.76
C GLY A 59 -8.40 19.10 -16.69
N TRP A 60 -7.16 19.55 -16.57
CA TRP A 60 -6.59 20.66 -17.32
C TRP A 60 -5.34 20.19 -18.06
N ASP A 61 -5.08 20.79 -19.21
CA ASP A 61 -3.83 20.60 -19.94
C ASP A 61 -3.49 21.90 -20.68
N PRO A 62 -2.25 22.39 -20.63
CA PRO A 62 -1.89 23.68 -21.24
C PRO A 62 -2.05 23.71 -22.76
N VAL A 63 -2.13 22.55 -23.43
CA VAL A 63 -2.25 22.44 -24.89
C VAL A 63 -3.61 21.88 -25.30
N PHE A 64 -4.05 20.80 -24.66
CA PHE A 64 -5.22 20.05 -25.09
C PHE A 64 -6.53 20.54 -24.45
N ARG A 65 -6.45 21.16 -23.27
CA ARG A 65 -7.61 21.68 -22.53
C ARG A 65 -7.27 23.00 -21.80
N PRO A 66 -6.79 24.03 -22.52
CA PRO A 66 -6.30 25.26 -21.89
C PRO A 66 -7.41 26.09 -21.24
N ASP A 67 -8.65 25.97 -21.75
CA ASP A 67 -9.80 26.78 -21.32
C ASP A 67 -10.49 26.26 -20.05
N VAL A 68 -10.02 25.15 -19.47
CA VAL A 68 -10.56 24.59 -18.24
C VAL A 68 -9.85 25.20 -17.03
N ASP A 69 -10.59 25.71 -16.06
CA ASP A 69 -9.97 26.23 -14.85
C ASP A 69 -9.30 25.13 -14.01
N ARG A 70 -8.12 25.47 -13.48
CA ARG A 70 -7.44 24.66 -12.47
C ARG A 70 -8.18 24.82 -11.13
N GLN A 71 -8.84 23.76 -10.69
CA GLN A 71 -9.71 23.80 -9.51
C GLN A 71 -9.28 22.80 -8.42
N PRO A 72 -9.52 23.11 -7.13
CA PRO A 72 -9.23 22.18 -6.04
C PRO A 72 -10.10 20.92 -6.09
N ALA A 73 -9.51 19.78 -5.72
CA ALA A 73 -10.18 18.48 -5.63
C ALA A 73 -9.64 17.68 -4.44
N ASP A 74 -10.35 16.62 -4.04
CA ASP A 74 -9.90 15.75 -2.95
C ASP A 74 -8.59 15.04 -3.34
N ILE A 75 -8.55 14.55 -4.57
CA ILE A 75 -7.40 13.89 -5.18
C ILE A 75 -6.90 14.74 -6.35
N VAL A 76 -5.60 15.03 -6.41
CA VAL A 76 -4.96 15.59 -7.61
C VAL A 76 -4.01 14.57 -8.20
N ASN A 77 -4.08 14.36 -9.52
CA ASN A 77 -3.10 13.57 -10.25
C ASN A 77 -2.12 14.49 -10.99
N LEU A 78 -0.83 14.24 -10.82
CA LEU A 78 0.27 14.83 -11.60
C LEU A 78 1.07 13.70 -12.26
N GLY A 79 0.42 13.03 -13.21
CA GLY A 79 0.96 11.83 -13.86
C GLY A 79 1.89 12.17 -15.03
N PHE A 80 3.19 11.88 -14.90
CA PHE A 80 4.21 12.01 -15.96
C PHE A 80 4.46 13.42 -16.50
N VAL A 81 3.80 14.45 -15.93
CA VAL A 81 3.96 15.86 -16.34
C VAL A 81 5.36 16.39 -16.05
N LEU A 82 5.93 16.04 -14.89
CA LEU A 82 7.25 16.52 -14.50
C LEU A 82 8.36 16.05 -15.44
N ASN A 83 8.14 14.95 -16.17
CA ASN A 83 9.14 14.44 -17.09
C ASN A 83 9.30 15.32 -18.34
N VAL A 84 8.28 16.08 -18.72
CA VAL A 84 8.25 16.78 -20.02
C VAL A 84 8.50 18.28 -19.91
N ILE A 85 8.79 18.78 -18.71
CA ILE A 85 9.09 20.19 -18.45
C ILE A 85 10.61 20.32 -18.30
N GLU A 86 11.26 20.99 -19.26
CA GLU A 86 12.71 21.19 -19.27
C GLU A 86 13.21 22.09 -18.14
N ASP A 87 12.50 23.19 -17.87
CA ASP A 87 12.91 24.15 -16.85
C ASP A 87 12.69 23.59 -15.43
N ALA A 88 13.75 23.63 -14.62
CA ALA A 88 13.72 23.08 -13.27
C ALA A 88 12.88 23.94 -12.29
N GLY A 89 12.79 25.26 -12.53
CA GLY A 89 11.94 26.18 -11.79
C GLY A 89 10.46 25.90 -12.07
N GLU A 90 10.08 25.84 -13.34
CA GLU A 90 8.73 25.52 -13.82
C GLU A 90 8.27 24.15 -13.32
N ARG A 91 9.15 23.13 -13.30
CA ARG A 91 8.83 21.83 -12.71
C ARG A 91 8.48 21.94 -11.22
N ARG A 92 9.28 22.69 -10.46
CA ARG A 92 9.07 22.89 -9.03
C ARG A 92 7.75 23.60 -8.77
N GLU A 93 7.51 24.69 -9.50
CA GLU A 93 6.26 25.47 -9.40
C GLU A 93 5.05 24.64 -9.81
N THR A 94 5.16 23.81 -10.84
CA THR A 94 4.10 22.89 -11.29
C THR A 94 3.76 21.87 -10.20
N LEU A 95 4.76 21.26 -9.58
CA LEU A 95 4.56 20.32 -8.48
C LEU A 95 3.86 21.00 -7.27
N GLN A 96 4.32 22.21 -6.90
CA GLN A 96 3.71 22.99 -5.82
C GLN A 96 2.27 23.42 -6.16
N ALA A 97 2.00 23.82 -7.40
CA ALA A 97 0.67 24.20 -7.86
C ALA A 97 -0.30 23.02 -7.81
N ALA A 98 0.11 21.84 -8.28
CA ALA A 98 -0.70 20.63 -8.19
C ALA A 98 -1.00 20.25 -6.72
N PHE A 99 0.00 20.31 -5.83
CA PHE A 99 -0.20 20.04 -4.41
C PHE A 99 -1.13 21.05 -3.72
N LYS A 100 -1.08 22.32 -4.13
CA LYS A 100 -1.98 23.37 -3.61
C LYS A 100 -3.44 23.06 -3.91
N LEU A 101 -3.75 22.48 -5.07
CA LEU A 101 -5.09 22.09 -5.49
C LEU A 101 -5.61 20.84 -4.75
N ALA A 102 -4.73 19.98 -4.25
CA ALA A 102 -5.13 18.82 -3.47
C ALA A 102 -5.72 19.25 -2.12
N ARG A 103 -6.90 18.73 -1.79
CA ARG A 103 -7.49 18.84 -0.44
C ARG A 103 -7.01 17.69 0.44
N LYS A 104 -6.97 16.46 -0.07
CA LYS A 104 -6.56 15.28 0.70
C LYS A 104 -5.24 14.70 0.25
N VAL A 105 -5.09 14.36 -1.04
CA VAL A 105 -3.93 13.62 -1.54
C VAL A 105 -3.53 14.07 -2.93
N LEU A 106 -2.22 14.15 -3.16
CA LEU A 106 -1.61 14.28 -4.47
C LEU A 106 -0.97 12.94 -4.84
N ILE A 107 -1.27 12.41 -6.02
CA ILE A 107 -0.48 11.34 -6.64
C ILE A 107 0.46 11.97 -7.67
N VAL A 108 1.75 11.61 -7.59
CA VAL A 108 2.79 12.10 -8.52
C VAL A 108 3.43 10.89 -9.16
N SER A 109 3.61 10.94 -10.49
CA SER A 109 4.30 9.88 -11.24
C SER A 109 5.34 10.42 -12.17
N VAL A 110 6.46 9.71 -12.27
CA VAL A 110 7.55 10.02 -13.21
C VAL A 110 8.04 8.76 -13.91
N MET A 111 8.59 8.93 -15.11
CA MET A 111 9.40 7.89 -15.74
C MET A 111 10.76 7.77 -15.07
N LEU A 112 11.13 6.54 -14.70
CA LEU A 112 12.47 6.20 -14.24
C LEU A 112 13.40 5.94 -15.43
N GLY A 113 14.69 6.18 -15.26
CA GLY A 113 15.67 5.88 -16.31
C GLY A 113 17.10 5.83 -15.79
N TYR A 114 17.65 4.62 -15.84
CA TYR A 114 19.05 4.30 -15.54
C TYR A 114 19.99 4.73 -16.67
N GLN A 115 21.30 4.62 -16.43
CA GLN A 115 22.36 5.09 -17.33
C GLN A 115 22.17 4.64 -18.79
N THR A 116 21.85 3.37 -19.01
CA THR A 116 21.64 2.80 -20.36
C THR A 116 20.52 3.46 -21.16
N LYS A 117 19.41 3.88 -20.52
CA LYS A 117 18.34 4.63 -21.20
C LYS A 117 18.72 6.08 -21.49
N ARG A 118 19.54 6.70 -20.63
CA ARG A 118 19.98 8.09 -20.81
C ARG A 118 21.02 8.21 -21.93
N GLU A 119 21.92 7.24 -22.05
CA GLU A 119 22.99 7.22 -23.05
C GLU A 119 22.50 7.06 -24.50
N GLN A 120 21.28 6.56 -24.70
CA GLN A 120 20.66 6.42 -26.04
C GLN A 120 20.23 7.76 -26.65
N PHE A 121 20.19 8.84 -25.88
CA PHE A 121 19.69 10.14 -26.32
C PHE A 121 20.70 11.26 -26.09
N ALA A 122 20.59 12.33 -26.87
CA ALA A 122 21.42 13.51 -26.66
C ALA A 122 21.05 14.19 -25.33
N ALA A 123 22.04 14.37 -24.46
CA ALA A 123 21.88 15.13 -23.22
C ALA A 123 21.39 16.55 -23.51
N PHE A 124 20.41 17.02 -22.74
CA PHE A 124 19.84 18.36 -22.85
C PHE A 124 19.36 18.82 -21.47
N GLU A 125 19.89 19.93 -20.97
CA GLU A 125 19.70 20.37 -19.57
C GLU A 125 20.00 19.24 -18.57
N ASP A 126 19.08 18.93 -17.64
CA ASP A 126 19.19 17.81 -16.70
C ASP A 126 18.43 16.55 -17.17
N GLY A 127 18.09 16.49 -18.46
CA GLY A 127 17.39 15.38 -19.09
C GLY A 127 17.97 15.04 -20.46
N VAL A 128 17.11 14.55 -21.35
CA VAL A 128 17.49 14.20 -22.71
C VAL A 128 16.55 14.81 -23.73
N ARG A 129 17.08 15.06 -24.93
CA ARG A 129 16.29 15.43 -26.09
C ARG A 129 16.09 14.22 -26.99
N THR A 130 14.82 13.85 -27.20
CA THR A 130 14.46 12.71 -28.05
C THR A 130 14.61 13.04 -29.55
N GLN A 131 14.61 12.01 -30.40
CA GLN A 131 14.62 12.17 -31.86
C GLN A 131 13.40 12.95 -32.39
N ARG A 132 12.29 13.00 -31.63
CA ARG A 132 11.08 13.77 -31.97
C ARG A 132 11.16 15.25 -31.54
N ASN A 133 12.32 15.70 -31.07
CA ASN A 133 12.57 17.03 -30.50
C ASN A 133 11.69 17.32 -29.26
N THR A 134 11.48 16.31 -28.40
CA THR A 134 10.82 16.46 -27.10
C THR A 134 11.86 16.36 -25.97
N PHE A 135 11.62 17.06 -24.87
CA PHE A 135 12.38 16.89 -23.64
C PHE A 135 11.83 15.71 -22.83
N GLN A 136 12.73 14.98 -22.19
CA GLN A 136 12.38 13.94 -21.24
C GLN A 136 13.41 13.93 -20.09
N LYS A 137 12.96 14.25 -18.87
CA LYS A 137 13.71 13.95 -17.66
C LYS A 137 13.38 12.55 -17.18
N TYR A 138 14.39 11.74 -16.97
CA TYR A 138 14.28 10.48 -16.24
C TYR A 138 14.76 10.67 -14.81
N TYR A 139 14.15 9.97 -13.86
CA TYR A 139 14.55 10.02 -12.45
C TYR A 139 15.14 8.69 -12.00
N MET A 140 16.00 8.73 -10.98
CA MET A 140 16.19 7.59 -10.09
C MET A 140 15.08 7.56 -9.02
N GLN A 141 14.81 6.40 -8.42
CA GLN A 141 13.71 6.25 -7.45
C GLN A 141 13.92 7.14 -6.20
N ASP A 142 15.14 7.16 -5.66
CA ASP A 142 15.55 7.99 -4.52
C ASP A 142 15.61 9.48 -4.87
N GLU A 143 16.13 9.82 -6.05
CA GLU A 143 16.12 11.19 -6.60
C GLU A 143 14.70 11.72 -6.67
N PHE A 144 13.77 10.94 -7.23
CA PHE A 144 12.37 11.30 -7.36
C PHE A 144 11.72 11.56 -6.00
N ARG A 145 11.86 10.60 -5.07
CA ARG A 145 11.30 10.76 -3.73
C ARG A 145 11.85 12.00 -3.03
N SER A 146 13.17 12.18 -3.04
CA SER A 146 13.83 13.33 -2.41
C SER A 146 13.38 14.66 -3.05
N TYR A 147 13.21 14.68 -4.38
CA TYR A 147 12.73 15.86 -5.10
C TYR A 147 11.32 16.25 -4.65
N VAL A 148 10.41 15.29 -4.54
CA VAL A 148 9.03 15.53 -4.09
C VAL A 148 9.01 16.02 -2.63
N GLU A 149 9.70 15.33 -1.73
CA GLU A 149 9.71 15.66 -0.30
C GLU A 149 10.32 17.05 -0.03
N LYS A 150 11.43 17.40 -0.69
CA LYS A 150 12.07 18.71 -0.55
C LYS A 150 11.24 19.84 -1.15
N THR A 151 10.56 19.59 -2.26
CA THR A 151 9.76 20.61 -2.94
C THR A 151 8.47 20.94 -2.20
N LEU A 152 7.82 19.91 -1.65
CA LEU A 152 6.53 20.04 -0.98
C LEU A 152 6.64 20.19 0.54
N GLY A 153 7.80 19.87 1.13
CA GLY A 153 7.97 19.86 2.58
C GLY A 153 7.08 18.83 3.28
N ALA A 154 6.66 17.77 2.59
CA ALA A 154 5.77 16.71 3.06
C ALA A 154 6.34 15.33 2.73
N ASN A 155 5.87 14.27 3.39
CA ASN A 155 6.36 12.91 3.13
C ASN A 155 5.82 12.41 1.78
N ALA A 156 6.68 11.77 0.98
CA ALA A 156 6.27 11.06 -0.22
C ALA A 156 6.25 9.56 0.09
N ILE A 157 5.05 8.98 0.08
CA ILE A 157 4.85 7.55 0.35
C ILE A 157 4.92 6.81 -0.99
N PRO A 158 5.95 5.98 -1.23
CA PRO A 158 6.06 5.25 -2.48
C PRO A 158 4.98 4.16 -2.54
N ILE A 159 4.36 4.04 -3.70
CA ILE A 159 3.31 3.05 -3.99
C ILE A 159 3.60 2.23 -5.25
N ALA A 160 4.60 2.63 -6.04
CA ALA A 160 5.22 1.84 -7.10
C ALA A 160 6.53 2.51 -7.54
N ALA A 161 7.27 1.85 -8.43
CA ALA A 161 8.40 2.45 -9.13
C ALA A 161 7.97 3.74 -9.84
N GLY A 162 8.59 4.87 -9.49
CA GLY A 162 8.27 6.18 -10.04
C GLY A 162 6.92 6.75 -9.63
N ILE A 163 6.21 6.19 -8.63
CA ILE A 163 4.89 6.68 -8.19
C ILE A 163 4.83 6.82 -6.67
N CYS A 164 4.41 8.00 -6.21
CA CYS A 164 4.20 8.27 -4.79
C CYS A 164 2.91 9.02 -4.51
N LEU A 165 2.36 8.82 -3.31
CA LEU A 165 1.30 9.63 -2.72
C LEU A 165 1.89 10.65 -1.75
N VAL A 166 1.34 11.86 -1.75
CA VAL A 166 1.64 12.92 -0.80
C VAL A 166 0.34 13.37 -0.16
N PHE A 167 0.18 13.09 1.14
CA PHE A 167 -1.04 13.42 1.86
C PHE A 167 -0.96 14.81 2.49
N LYS A 168 -2.02 15.57 2.28
CA LYS A 168 -2.31 16.83 2.96
C LYS A 168 -3.19 16.60 4.18
N ASP A 169 -4.14 15.66 4.07
CA ASP A 169 -4.98 15.22 5.17
C ASP A 169 -4.28 14.12 5.99
N GLY A 170 -4.01 14.40 7.26
CA GLY A 170 -3.30 13.47 8.14
C GLY A 170 -4.08 12.21 8.46
N VAL A 171 -5.42 12.31 8.55
CA VAL A 171 -6.28 11.16 8.87
C VAL A 171 -6.33 10.18 7.71
N GLU A 172 -6.50 10.67 6.48
CA GLU A 172 -6.48 9.87 5.24
C GLU A 172 -5.12 9.18 5.05
N GLU A 173 -4.01 9.86 5.40
CA GLU A 173 -2.68 9.24 5.42
C GLU A 173 -2.63 8.03 6.37
N GLN A 174 -3.15 8.18 7.59
CA GLN A 174 -3.12 7.11 8.58
C GLN A 174 -4.07 5.97 8.23
N LEU A 175 -5.24 6.27 7.65
CA LEU A 175 -6.14 5.24 7.12
C LEU A 175 -5.46 4.43 6.00
N PHE A 176 -4.79 5.12 5.07
CA PHE A 176 -4.06 4.46 3.99
C PHE A 176 -2.93 3.57 4.53
N LEU A 177 -2.10 4.08 5.44
CA LEU A 177 -0.99 3.33 6.02
C LEU A 177 -1.47 2.13 6.85
N LEU A 178 -2.56 2.26 7.59
CA LEU A 178 -3.16 1.18 8.35
C LEU A 178 -3.72 0.09 7.42
N ALA A 179 -4.44 0.49 6.36
CA ALA A 179 -4.99 -0.44 5.39
C ALA A 179 -3.90 -1.26 4.68
N ARG A 180 -2.74 -0.66 4.39
CA ARG A 180 -1.58 -1.37 3.80
C ARG A 180 -1.02 -2.50 4.67
N GLN A 181 -1.20 -2.43 5.99
CA GLN A 181 -0.69 -3.45 6.93
C GLN A 181 -1.78 -4.40 7.42
N GLN A 182 -3.05 -4.10 7.12
CA GLN A 182 -4.17 -4.90 7.57
C GLN A 182 -4.27 -6.17 6.74
N VAL A 183 -4.22 -7.30 7.42
CA VAL A 183 -4.41 -8.61 6.79
C VAL A 183 -5.90 -8.92 6.76
N ARG A 184 -6.42 -9.20 5.57
CA ARG A 184 -7.81 -9.63 5.42
C ARG A 184 -7.94 -11.04 5.98
N ARG A 185 -8.74 -11.18 7.04
CA ARG A 185 -9.03 -12.45 7.69
C ARG A 185 -10.49 -12.79 7.46
N GLU A 186 -10.77 -14.05 7.16
CA GLU A 186 -12.13 -14.58 7.05
C GLU A 186 -12.51 -15.25 8.37
N TRP A 187 -13.61 -14.77 8.95
CA TRP A 187 -14.12 -15.27 10.22
C TRP A 187 -15.30 -16.20 9.96
N ARG A 188 -15.33 -17.34 10.65
CA ARG A 188 -16.33 -18.40 10.48
C ARG A 188 -17.54 -18.23 11.41
N LEU A 189 -17.45 -17.35 12.41
CA LEU A 189 -18.47 -17.14 13.45
C LEU A 189 -18.79 -18.45 14.17
N LEU A 190 -17.75 -19.11 14.69
CA LEU A 190 -17.88 -20.43 15.31
C LEU A 190 -18.77 -20.33 16.57
N ARG A 191 -19.97 -20.92 16.51
CA ARG A 191 -20.94 -20.91 17.61
C ARG A 191 -20.68 -22.04 18.60
N ARG A 192 -21.09 -21.78 19.84
CA ARG A 192 -21.23 -22.80 20.88
C ARG A 192 -22.66 -23.34 20.88
N GLU A 193 -22.82 -24.55 21.41
CA GLU A 193 -24.15 -25.09 21.67
C GLU A 193 -24.87 -24.24 22.72
N PRO A 194 -26.13 -23.80 22.47
CA PRO A 194 -26.91 -23.04 23.43
C PRO A 194 -27.25 -23.88 24.67
N ASP A 195 -27.24 -23.24 25.84
CA ASP A 195 -27.67 -23.86 27.10
C ASP A 195 -29.22 -23.91 27.20
N GLY A 196 -29.81 -24.82 26.42
CA GLY A 196 -31.25 -25.08 26.41
C GLY A 196 -32.06 -24.32 25.36
N ALA A 197 -33.30 -24.77 25.17
CA ALA A 197 -34.19 -24.31 24.08
C ALA A 197 -34.58 -22.83 24.18
N ALA A 198 -34.73 -22.29 25.39
CA ALA A 198 -35.07 -20.87 25.58
C ALA A 198 -33.93 -19.94 25.12
N VAL A 199 -32.68 -20.31 25.41
CA VAL A 199 -31.50 -19.57 24.96
C VAL A 199 -31.35 -19.70 23.44
N ALA A 200 -31.57 -20.91 22.89
CA ALA A 200 -31.55 -21.14 21.45
C ALA A 200 -32.58 -20.27 20.71
N SER A 201 -33.83 -20.20 21.21
CA SER A 201 -34.88 -19.34 20.63
C SER A 201 -34.48 -17.87 20.65
N MET A 202 -33.96 -17.38 21.78
CA MET A 202 -33.54 -15.99 21.92
C MET A 202 -32.38 -15.64 20.97
N ILE A 203 -31.42 -16.55 20.79
CA ILE A 203 -30.33 -16.37 19.81
C ILE A 203 -30.90 -16.27 18.40
N GLU A 204 -31.88 -17.11 18.05
CA GLU A 204 -32.49 -17.10 16.72
C GLU A 204 -33.29 -15.80 16.49
N ASP A 205 -34.09 -15.37 17.47
CA ASP A 205 -34.88 -14.13 17.41
C ASP A 205 -34.02 -12.85 17.26
N HIS A 206 -32.74 -12.91 17.67
CA HIS A 206 -31.79 -11.80 17.63
C HIS A 206 -30.51 -12.12 16.85
N LYS A 207 -30.59 -13.09 15.94
CA LYS A 207 -29.43 -13.65 15.25
C LYS A 207 -28.62 -12.60 14.50
N GLU A 208 -29.29 -11.73 13.76
CA GLU A 208 -28.63 -10.71 12.94
C GLU A 208 -27.80 -9.74 13.80
N GLN A 209 -28.34 -9.28 14.93
CA GLN A 209 -27.68 -8.31 15.80
C GLN A 209 -26.53 -8.94 16.57
N ILE A 210 -26.71 -10.19 17.02
CA ILE A 210 -25.68 -10.97 17.71
C ILE A 210 -24.51 -11.26 16.76
N ASP A 211 -24.78 -11.68 15.52
CA ASP A 211 -23.77 -12.02 14.54
C ASP A 211 -23.04 -10.78 14.01
N ALA A 212 -23.77 -9.69 13.73
CA ALA A 212 -23.17 -8.43 13.32
C ALA A 212 -22.18 -7.89 14.36
N TYR A 213 -22.57 -7.92 15.63
CA TYR A 213 -21.69 -7.49 16.72
C TYR A 213 -20.46 -8.39 16.85
N TRP A 214 -20.65 -9.71 16.83
CA TRP A 214 -19.53 -10.64 17.00
C TRP A 214 -18.56 -10.55 15.83
N LEU A 215 -19.06 -10.48 14.60
CA LEU A 215 -18.24 -10.26 13.41
C LEU A 215 -17.45 -8.96 13.53
N ARG A 216 -18.08 -7.87 13.97
CA ARG A 216 -17.38 -6.59 14.21
C ARG A 216 -16.31 -6.72 15.30
N ALA A 217 -16.56 -7.47 16.36
CA ALA A 217 -15.55 -7.73 17.40
C ALA A 217 -14.35 -8.53 16.85
N LEU A 218 -14.59 -9.51 15.97
CA LEU A 218 -13.54 -10.27 15.28
C LEU A 218 -12.76 -9.40 14.28
N GLU A 219 -13.42 -8.53 13.51
CA GLU A 219 -12.77 -7.55 12.62
C GLU A 219 -11.88 -6.55 13.39
N LEU A 220 -12.26 -6.24 14.63
CA LEU A 220 -11.53 -5.33 15.50
C LEU A 220 -10.47 -6.03 16.34
N GLY A 221 -10.56 -7.34 16.55
CA GLY A 221 -9.74 -8.08 17.51
C GLY A 221 -9.91 -7.62 18.98
N ARG A 222 -10.97 -6.85 19.25
CA ARG A 222 -11.28 -6.27 20.56
C ARG A 222 -12.79 -6.04 20.68
N PRO A 223 -13.33 -5.83 21.89
CA PRO A 223 -14.71 -5.42 22.04
C PRO A 223 -15.01 -4.12 21.27
N ALA A 224 -16.10 -4.11 20.52
CA ALA A 224 -16.54 -2.95 19.76
C ALA A 224 -17.15 -1.87 20.67
N ALA A 225 -16.89 -0.60 20.34
CA ALA A 225 -17.57 0.53 20.96
C ALA A 225 -19.00 0.70 20.38
N PRO A 226 -19.93 1.38 21.07
CA PRO A 226 -21.28 1.61 20.56
C PRO A 226 -21.28 2.31 19.21
N GLU A 227 -20.39 3.29 19.02
CA GLU A 227 -20.29 4.07 17.78
C GLU A 227 -19.75 3.23 16.60
N GLU A 228 -19.17 2.06 16.89
CA GLU A 228 -18.68 1.11 15.90
C GLU A 228 -19.76 0.08 15.50
N CYS A 229 -20.97 0.14 16.07
CA CYS A 229 -22.02 -0.87 15.87
C CYS A 229 -23.38 -0.23 15.52
N PRO A 230 -23.86 -0.33 14.28
CA PRO A 230 -25.20 0.12 13.90
C PRO A 230 -26.33 -0.48 14.78
N GLU A 231 -26.15 -1.71 15.24
CA GLU A 231 -27.06 -2.49 16.06
C GLU A 231 -27.04 -2.12 17.55
N ALA A 232 -26.20 -1.16 17.98
CA ALA A 232 -25.93 -0.90 19.38
C ALA A 232 -27.18 -0.70 20.25
N GLN A 233 -28.14 0.10 19.77
CA GLN A 233 -29.36 0.40 20.52
C GLN A 233 -30.26 -0.84 20.72
N SER A 234 -30.24 -1.78 19.77
CA SER A 234 -31.00 -3.03 19.88
C SER A 234 -30.40 -3.96 20.94
N LEU A 235 -29.08 -4.11 20.94
CA LEU A 235 -28.35 -4.93 21.91
C LEU A 235 -28.44 -4.33 23.32
N ILE A 236 -28.45 -3.01 23.45
CA ILE A 236 -28.70 -2.35 24.75
C ILE A 236 -30.09 -2.69 25.29
N ARG A 237 -31.13 -2.75 24.45
CA ARG A 237 -32.48 -3.15 24.90
C ARG A 237 -32.53 -4.62 25.34
N LEU A 238 -31.80 -5.49 24.65
CA LEU A 238 -31.75 -6.91 24.95
C LEU A 238 -30.94 -7.23 26.21
N VAL A 239 -29.78 -6.59 26.37
CA VAL A 239 -28.80 -6.89 27.44
C VAL A 239 -28.93 -5.93 28.64
N GLY A 240 -29.58 -4.78 28.46
CA GLY A 240 -29.77 -3.72 29.45
C GLY A 240 -28.63 -2.68 29.52
N SER A 241 -27.41 -3.01 29.10
CA SER A 241 -26.28 -2.07 29.07
C SER A 241 -25.20 -2.49 28.09
N TRP A 242 -24.64 -1.53 27.34
CA TRP A 242 -23.55 -1.79 26.40
C TRP A 242 -22.32 -2.44 27.06
N ARG A 243 -22.03 -2.07 28.31
CA ARG A 243 -20.88 -2.60 29.06
C ARG A 243 -20.91 -4.12 29.20
N ARG A 244 -22.09 -4.74 29.11
CA ARG A 244 -22.30 -6.18 29.26
C ARG A 244 -22.42 -6.90 27.90
N VAL A 245 -22.52 -6.17 26.79
CA VAL A 245 -22.81 -6.75 25.46
C VAL A 245 -21.70 -7.71 25.04
N HIS A 246 -20.44 -7.32 25.17
CA HIS A 246 -19.33 -8.19 24.76
C HIS A 246 -19.34 -9.53 25.48
N GLU A 247 -19.38 -9.48 26.82
CA GLU A 247 -19.39 -10.69 27.65
C GLU A 247 -20.65 -11.53 27.41
N TRP A 248 -21.80 -10.89 27.21
CA TRP A 248 -23.06 -11.58 26.97
C TRP A 248 -23.08 -12.27 25.60
N VAL A 249 -22.72 -11.56 24.52
CA VAL A 249 -22.64 -12.13 23.17
C VAL A 249 -21.56 -13.21 23.08
N GLY A 250 -20.39 -12.98 23.69
CA GLY A 250 -19.26 -13.92 23.64
C GLY A 250 -19.54 -15.28 24.27
N ARG A 251 -20.60 -15.42 25.09
CA ARG A 251 -21.04 -16.73 25.61
C ARG A 251 -21.50 -17.67 24.51
N PHE A 252 -22.00 -17.14 23.40
CA PHE A 252 -22.57 -17.92 22.29
C PHE A 252 -21.54 -18.35 21.24
N PHE A 253 -20.29 -17.91 21.36
CA PHE A 253 -19.25 -18.14 20.36
C PHE A 253 -17.99 -18.77 20.95
N ASN A 254 -17.19 -19.38 20.08
CA ASN A 254 -15.92 -19.95 20.45
C ASN A 254 -14.90 -18.81 20.73
N PRO A 255 -14.34 -18.73 21.95
CA PRO A 255 -13.39 -17.69 22.32
C PRO A 255 -12.08 -17.79 21.55
N ALA A 256 -11.69 -18.99 21.08
CA ALA A 256 -10.45 -19.17 20.34
C ALA A 256 -10.40 -18.33 19.05
N GLU A 257 -11.56 -18.14 18.39
CA GLU A 257 -11.64 -17.30 17.20
C GLU A 257 -11.40 -15.82 17.54
N PHE A 258 -11.93 -15.35 18.68
CA PHE A 258 -11.71 -13.98 19.16
C PHE A 258 -10.29 -13.76 19.67
N GLU A 259 -9.68 -14.75 20.32
CA GLU A 259 -8.26 -14.71 20.73
C GLU A 259 -7.34 -14.62 19.51
N ALA A 260 -7.59 -15.44 18.47
CA ALA A 260 -6.85 -15.36 17.20
C ALA A 260 -7.03 -13.99 16.52
N ALA A 261 -8.25 -13.43 16.56
CA ALA A 261 -8.53 -12.09 16.06
C ALA A 261 -7.75 -11.00 16.81
N ALA A 262 -7.68 -11.10 18.14
CA ALA A 262 -6.92 -10.17 18.98
C ALA A 262 -5.42 -10.23 18.68
N ILE A 263 -4.85 -11.43 18.56
CA ILE A 263 -3.44 -11.63 18.19
C ILE A 263 -3.17 -11.01 16.82
N GLY A 264 -3.93 -11.40 15.80
CA GLY A 264 -3.74 -10.90 14.44
C GLY A 264 -3.88 -9.38 14.32
N ARG A 265 -4.83 -8.77 15.05
CA ARG A 265 -4.95 -7.30 15.07
C ARG A 265 -3.76 -6.64 15.73
N GLN A 266 -3.29 -7.18 16.87
CA GLN A 266 -2.14 -6.64 17.58
C GLN A 266 -0.87 -6.71 16.73
N GLU A 267 -0.69 -7.78 15.95
CA GLU A 267 0.40 -7.96 14.99
C GLU A 267 0.35 -6.94 13.85
N ASP A 268 -0.82 -6.73 13.24
CA ASP A 268 -0.99 -5.71 12.19
C ASP A 268 -0.65 -4.31 12.71
N LEU A 269 -1.07 -3.99 13.93
CA LEU A 269 -0.74 -2.72 14.58
C LEU A 269 0.75 -2.61 14.91
N LEU A 270 1.39 -3.71 15.33
CA LEU A 270 2.83 -3.73 15.59
C LEU A 270 3.62 -3.41 14.33
N VAL A 271 3.26 -4.01 13.20
CA VAL A 271 3.87 -3.74 11.89
C VAL A 271 3.65 -2.29 11.47
N TYR A 272 2.42 -1.80 11.58
CA TYR A 272 2.08 -0.39 11.30
C TYR A 272 2.93 0.58 12.16
N PHE A 273 3.05 0.36 13.46
CA PHE A 273 3.86 1.21 14.33
C PHE A 273 5.37 1.08 14.11
N ALA A 274 5.85 -0.09 13.69
CA ALA A 274 7.25 -0.29 13.32
C ALA A 274 7.60 0.52 12.06
N LEU A 275 6.82 0.36 10.98
CA LEU A 275 7.06 1.06 9.72
C LEU A 275 6.75 2.57 9.81
N GLY A 276 5.90 2.98 10.76
CA GLY A 276 5.62 4.39 11.05
C GLY A 276 6.83 5.20 11.51
N HIS A 277 7.95 4.57 11.88
CA HIS A 277 9.19 5.28 12.25
C HIS A 277 9.95 5.85 11.06
N PHE A 278 9.67 5.41 9.83
CA PHE A 278 10.29 5.98 8.61
C PHE A 278 9.63 7.30 8.16
N GLY A 279 8.41 7.55 8.63
CA GLY A 279 7.65 8.76 8.31
C GLY A 279 7.77 9.85 9.38
N ARG A 280 7.26 11.03 9.06
CA ARG A 280 7.05 12.07 10.08
C ARG A 280 5.97 11.65 11.04
N ARG A 281 6.23 11.87 12.33
CA ARG A 281 5.29 11.58 13.40
C ARG A 281 4.05 12.47 13.27
N ARG A 282 2.89 11.84 13.11
CA ARG A 282 1.59 12.49 13.16
C ARG A 282 1.12 12.72 14.61
N PRO A 283 0.43 13.84 14.90
CA PRO A 283 -0.18 14.08 16.20
C PRO A 283 -1.29 13.05 16.46
N VAL A 284 -1.60 12.80 17.73
CA VAL A 284 -2.64 11.82 18.12
C VAL A 284 -4.02 12.21 17.58
N SER A 285 -4.29 13.51 17.46
CA SER A 285 -5.52 14.06 16.89
C SER A 285 -5.72 13.75 15.40
N GLU A 286 -4.66 13.37 14.68
CA GLU A 286 -4.74 12.93 13.27
C GLU A 286 -4.84 11.40 13.15
N LEU A 287 -4.90 10.66 14.26
CA LEU A 287 -5.17 9.22 14.22
C LEU A 287 -6.69 9.00 14.12
N PRO A 288 -7.15 8.10 13.24
CA PRO A 288 -8.56 7.71 13.19
C PRO A 288 -9.05 7.21 14.57
N ASP A 289 -10.29 7.51 14.94
CA ASP A 289 -10.83 7.13 16.26
C ASP A 289 -10.76 5.62 16.52
N ARG A 290 -10.94 4.80 15.48
CA ARG A 290 -10.75 3.34 15.55
C ARG A 290 -9.33 3.00 16.01
N LEU A 291 -8.31 3.62 15.40
CA LEU A 291 -6.91 3.40 15.75
C LEU A 291 -6.60 3.89 17.17
N GLN A 292 -7.20 5.00 17.63
CA GLN A 292 -7.05 5.46 19.00
C GLN A 292 -7.59 4.43 20.01
N ARG A 293 -8.77 3.87 19.75
CA ARG A 293 -9.37 2.78 20.56
C ARG A 293 -8.50 1.51 20.52
N ASP A 294 -8.00 1.13 19.35
CA ASP A 294 -7.09 -0.01 19.19
C ASP A 294 -5.82 0.17 20.03
N VAL A 295 -5.20 1.35 19.96
CA VAL A 295 -4.00 1.69 20.75
C VAL A 295 -4.29 1.59 22.25
N GLN A 296 -5.42 2.13 22.69
CA GLN A 296 -5.82 2.08 24.09
C GLN A 296 -6.02 0.63 24.56
N PHE A 297 -6.62 -0.22 23.74
CA PHE A 297 -6.88 -1.62 24.09
C PHE A 297 -5.61 -2.48 24.10
N PHE A 298 -4.84 -2.50 23.01
CA PHE A 298 -3.72 -3.44 22.84
C PHE A 298 -2.42 -2.96 23.51
N PHE A 299 -2.19 -1.65 23.60
CA PHE A 299 -0.92 -1.10 24.07
C PHE A 299 -1.07 -0.20 25.30
N GLY A 300 -2.30 0.21 25.64
CA GLY A 300 -2.62 1.12 26.73
C GLY A 300 -2.28 2.59 26.47
N SER A 301 -1.31 2.91 25.60
CA SER A 301 -1.04 4.27 25.16
C SER A 301 -0.28 4.32 23.84
N ILE A 302 -0.38 5.45 23.14
CA ILE A 302 0.33 5.67 21.87
C ILE A 302 1.86 5.60 22.03
N THR A 303 2.38 6.02 23.19
CA THR A 303 3.81 5.94 23.49
C THR A 303 4.26 4.49 23.63
N LYS A 304 3.48 3.66 24.32
CA LYS A 304 3.76 2.22 24.44
C LYS A 304 3.68 1.52 23.08
N ALA A 305 2.69 1.85 22.26
CA ALA A 305 2.54 1.30 20.91
C ALA A 305 3.75 1.64 20.01
N ARG A 306 4.15 2.91 19.97
CA ARG A 306 5.33 3.37 19.23
C ARG A 306 6.63 2.70 19.72
N ASN A 307 6.78 2.54 21.03
CA ASN A 307 7.95 1.87 21.60
C ASN A 307 7.96 0.37 21.28
N ALA A 308 6.81 -0.29 21.25
CA ALA A 308 6.69 -1.68 20.80
C ALA A 308 7.10 -1.82 19.32
N GLY A 309 6.54 -0.98 18.45
CA GLY A 309 6.93 -0.92 17.03
C GLY A 309 8.42 -0.63 16.85
N LYS A 310 9.00 0.28 17.66
CA LYS A 310 10.45 0.55 17.62
C LYS A 310 11.26 -0.69 17.95
N ARG A 311 10.93 -1.40 19.04
CA ARG A 311 11.66 -2.64 19.41
C ARG A 311 11.55 -3.70 18.32
N ALA A 312 10.36 -3.88 17.73
CA ALA A 312 10.16 -4.83 16.64
C ALA A 312 10.97 -4.45 15.39
N LEU A 313 11.01 -3.16 15.03
CA LEU A 313 11.86 -2.66 13.95
C LEU A 313 13.35 -2.91 14.20
N PHE A 314 13.85 -2.65 15.42
CA PHE A 314 15.25 -2.93 15.72
C PHE A 314 15.58 -4.42 15.68
N ALA A 315 14.63 -5.28 16.04
CA ALA A 315 14.80 -6.73 15.98
C ALA A 315 15.01 -7.25 14.54
N THR A 316 14.58 -6.52 13.50
CA THR A 316 14.80 -6.95 12.11
C THR A 316 16.28 -6.88 11.68
N GLY A 317 17.14 -6.23 12.47
CA GLY A 317 18.59 -6.20 12.26
C GLY A 317 19.34 -7.37 12.91
N ASP A 318 18.65 -8.24 13.63
CA ASP A 318 19.22 -9.43 14.28
C ASP A 318 18.96 -10.64 13.36
N SER A 319 20.02 -11.13 12.69
CA SER A 319 19.89 -12.22 11.71
C SER A 319 19.42 -13.52 12.34
N ALA A 320 19.85 -13.84 13.56
CA ALA A 320 19.43 -15.05 14.26
C ALA A 320 17.90 -15.05 14.51
N ARG A 321 17.34 -13.89 14.93
CA ARG A 321 15.89 -13.76 15.08
C ARG A 321 15.15 -13.84 13.75
N LEU A 322 15.75 -13.33 12.69
CA LEU A 322 15.16 -13.37 11.36
C LEU A 322 15.13 -14.81 10.81
N GLU A 323 16.20 -15.58 11.03
CA GLU A 323 16.30 -17.00 10.74
C GLU A 323 15.26 -17.82 11.53
N GLU A 324 15.16 -17.61 12.86
CA GLU A 324 14.15 -18.24 13.70
C GLU A 324 12.72 -17.94 13.21
N ALA A 325 12.44 -16.68 12.87
CA ALA A 325 11.14 -16.27 12.36
C ALA A 325 10.83 -16.89 11.00
N ALA A 326 11.83 -17.02 10.13
CA ALA A 326 11.69 -17.65 8.82
C ALA A 326 11.44 -19.16 8.94
N ALA A 327 12.19 -19.84 9.81
CA ALA A 327 12.00 -21.25 10.13
C ALA A 327 10.60 -21.52 10.69
N PHE A 328 10.10 -20.66 11.58
CA PHE A 328 8.74 -20.78 12.10
C PHE A 328 7.68 -20.57 11.01
N CYS A 329 7.86 -19.56 10.14
CA CYS A 329 6.93 -19.31 9.04
C CYS A 329 6.84 -20.54 8.11
N HIS A 330 7.97 -21.13 7.74
CA HIS A 330 7.99 -22.32 6.89
C HIS A 330 7.47 -23.57 7.60
N GLY A 331 8.00 -23.88 8.78
CA GLY A 331 7.73 -25.15 9.47
C GLY A 331 6.37 -25.25 10.16
N GLU A 332 5.91 -24.16 10.81
CA GLU A 332 4.69 -24.17 11.62
C GLU A 332 3.49 -23.53 10.90
N LEU A 333 3.74 -22.56 10.02
CA LEU A 333 2.68 -21.88 9.25
C LEU A 333 2.58 -22.40 7.81
N GLY A 334 3.50 -23.26 7.37
CA GLY A 334 3.54 -23.80 6.01
C GLY A 334 4.06 -22.82 4.95
N ILE A 335 4.45 -21.60 5.33
CA ILE A 335 4.63 -20.49 4.40
C ILE A 335 5.94 -20.59 3.62
N GLY A 336 5.80 -20.73 2.30
CA GLY A 336 6.89 -20.57 1.34
C GLY A 336 7.97 -21.64 1.39
N VAL A 337 9.07 -21.38 0.69
CA VAL A 337 10.23 -22.26 0.58
C VAL A 337 11.39 -21.65 1.35
N LEU A 338 11.92 -22.40 2.32
CA LEU A 338 13.10 -22.03 3.10
C LEU A 338 14.34 -22.73 2.53
N ASN A 339 15.34 -21.94 2.15
CA ASN A 339 16.65 -22.40 1.72
C ASN A 339 17.63 -22.28 2.87
N ASP A 340 17.61 -23.26 3.78
CA ASP A 340 18.45 -23.32 4.99
C ASP A 340 18.46 -21.98 5.76
N ASP A 341 19.65 -21.43 6.02
CA ASP A 341 19.89 -20.14 6.69
C ASP A 341 20.07 -18.98 5.69
N HIS A 342 19.86 -19.22 4.39
CA HIS A 342 20.11 -18.22 3.35
C HIS A 342 18.91 -17.32 3.09
N ASP A 343 17.76 -17.91 2.76
CA ASP A 343 16.58 -17.15 2.38
C ASP A 343 15.25 -17.89 2.57
N LEU A 344 14.20 -17.10 2.79
CA LEU A 344 12.81 -17.53 2.72
C LEU A 344 12.15 -16.87 1.51
N THR A 345 11.57 -17.67 0.61
CA THR A 345 10.87 -17.19 -0.59
C THR A 345 9.41 -17.60 -0.56
N PHE A 346 8.50 -16.65 -0.73
CA PHE A 346 7.05 -16.88 -0.69
C PHE A 346 6.28 -15.97 -1.64
N HIS A 347 5.07 -16.36 -1.99
CA HIS A 347 4.19 -15.55 -2.82
C HIS A 347 3.67 -14.32 -2.06
N GLN A 348 3.50 -13.17 -2.73
CA GLN A 348 3.10 -11.92 -2.06
C GLN A 348 1.79 -12.03 -1.26
N SER A 349 0.88 -12.93 -1.66
CA SER A 349 -0.43 -13.09 -1.04
C SER A 349 -0.36 -13.60 0.40
N VAL A 350 0.70 -14.34 0.75
CA VAL A 350 0.88 -14.91 2.09
C VAL A 350 1.75 -14.05 3.00
N LEU A 351 2.23 -12.88 2.53
CA LEU A 351 2.99 -11.94 3.35
C LEU A 351 2.24 -11.57 4.65
N GLY A 352 0.93 -11.43 4.59
CA GLY A 352 0.10 -11.12 5.75
C GLY A 352 0.06 -12.23 6.81
N GLU A 353 0.31 -13.48 6.40
CA GLU A 353 0.30 -14.66 7.27
C GLU A 353 1.67 -14.87 7.95
N CYS A 354 2.74 -14.26 7.45
CA CYS A 354 4.06 -14.33 8.07
C CYS A 354 4.08 -13.67 9.46
N LEU A 355 5.05 -14.09 10.30
CA LEU A 355 5.31 -13.43 11.57
C LEU A 355 5.61 -11.93 11.40
N PRO A 356 5.26 -11.08 12.38
CA PRO A 356 5.48 -9.63 12.32
C PRO A 356 6.91 -9.23 11.96
N LEU A 357 7.92 -10.00 12.41
CA LEU A 357 9.32 -9.69 12.12
C LEU A 357 9.63 -9.75 10.61
N ILE A 358 9.15 -10.78 9.92
CA ILE A 358 9.29 -10.94 8.46
C ILE A 358 8.51 -9.84 7.74
N ARG A 359 7.27 -9.56 8.18
CA ARG A 359 6.43 -8.49 7.64
C ARG A 359 7.08 -7.11 7.75
N ILE A 360 7.69 -6.81 8.89
CA ILE A 360 8.41 -5.54 9.11
C ILE A 360 9.66 -5.50 8.23
N TYR A 361 10.43 -6.58 8.14
CA TYR A 361 11.63 -6.64 7.29
C TYR A 361 11.32 -6.37 5.81
N VAL A 362 10.29 -7.04 5.27
CA VAL A 362 9.79 -6.78 3.91
C VAL A 362 9.25 -5.35 3.79
N GLY A 363 8.50 -4.89 4.80
CA GLY A 363 8.00 -3.52 4.89
C GLY A 363 9.09 -2.46 4.81
N CYS A 364 10.25 -2.68 5.44
CA CYS A 364 11.42 -1.80 5.33
C CYS A 364 11.90 -1.67 3.88
N ALA A 365 11.90 -2.77 3.11
CA ALA A 365 12.28 -2.74 1.69
C ALA A 365 11.24 -2.00 0.84
N LEU A 366 9.95 -2.22 1.14
CA LEU A 366 8.83 -1.53 0.48
C LEU A 366 8.83 -0.02 0.75
N GLN A 367 9.39 0.46 1.87
CA GLN A 367 9.58 1.90 2.10
C GLN A 367 10.54 2.55 1.08
N LEU A 368 11.42 1.78 0.44
CA LEU A 368 12.35 2.27 -0.59
C LEU A 368 11.80 2.05 -1.99
N PHE A 369 11.25 0.86 -2.25
CA PHE A 369 10.77 0.46 -3.57
C PHE A 369 9.35 0.95 -3.87
N GLY A 370 8.40 0.81 -2.95
CA GLY A 370 6.98 1.08 -3.18
C GLY A 370 6.07 -0.05 -2.69
N ASP A 371 5.02 -0.36 -3.46
CA ASP A 371 4.08 -1.42 -3.10
C ASP A 371 4.47 -2.76 -3.75
N ALA A 372 4.16 -3.86 -3.06
CA ALA A 372 4.41 -5.21 -3.56
C ALA A 372 3.36 -5.69 -4.56
N GLY A 373 2.26 -4.95 -4.78
CA GLY A 373 1.08 -5.47 -5.49
C GLY A 373 1.28 -5.95 -6.94
N SER A 374 2.42 -5.69 -7.57
CA SER A 374 2.80 -6.22 -8.89
C SER A 374 3.90 -7.29 -8.82
N VAL A 375 4.28 -7.73 -7.62
CA VAL A 375 5.32 -8.72 -7.36
C VAL A 375 4.64 -10.06 -7.16
N ASP A 376 5.16 -11.13 -7.76
CA ASP A 376 4.66 -12.48 -7.49
C ASP A 376 5.37 -13.08 -6.27
N LEU A 377 6.71 -13.10 -6.29
CA LEU A 377 7.50 -13.70 -5.20
C LEU A 377 8.35 -12.68 -4.45
N ILE A 378 8.37 -12.85 -3.12
CA ILE A 378 9.19 -12.09 -2.19
C ILE A 378 10.24 -13.03 -1.61
N LYS A 379 11.52 -12.69 -1.82
CA LYS A 379 12.68 -13.42 -1.29
C LYS A 379 13.37 -12.59 -0.21
N VAL A 380 13.30 -13.08 1.02
CA VAL A 380 13.90 -12.48 2.22
C VAL A 380 15.28 -13.09 2.45
N HIS A 381 16.35 -12.31 2.28
CA HIS A 381 17.71 -12.79 2.49
C HIS A 381 18.08 -12.65 3.97
N LEU A 382 18.25 -13.76 4.68
CA LEU A 382 18.34 -13.79 6.14
C LEU A 382 19.66 -13.21 6.67
N GLN A 383 20.74 -13.34 5.89
CA GLN A 383 22.09 -12.93 6.31
C GLN A 383 22.61 -11.63 5.70
N SER A 384 22.01 -11.15 4.60
CA SER A 384 22.63 -10.11 3.77
C SER A 384 21.94 -8.74 3.79
N GLY A 385 20.89 -8.57 4.61
CA GLY A 385 20.19 -7.29 4.73
C GLY A 385 19.43 -6.89 3.46
N LYS A 386 18.90 -7.88 2.72
CA LYS A 386 18.33 -7.68 1.39
C LYS A 386 16.96 -8.32 1.25
N VAL A 387 16.13 -7.68 0.45
CA VAL A 387 14.87 -8.26 -0.05
C VAL A 387 14.92 -8.24 -1.57
N THR A 388 14.48 -9.32 -2.21
CA THR A 388 14.32 -9.38 -3.65
C THR A 388 12.86 -9.61 -3.98
N PHE A 389 12.34 -8.81 -4.90
CA PHE A 389 11.00 -8.93 -5.45
C PHE A 389 11.12 -9.46 -6.88
N LEU A 390 10.33 -10.47 -7.22
CA LEU A 390 10.36 -11.16 -8.51
C LEU A 390 9.00 -11.02 -9.19
N VAL A 391 9.02 -10.58 -10.45
CA VAL A 391 7.84 -10.40 -11.30
C VAL A 391 7.98 -11.33 -12.50
N TYR A 392 6.93 -12.10 -12.73
CA TYR A 392 6.78 -13.02 -13.85
C TYR A 392 5.72 -12.49 -14.83
N ASP A 393 5.79 -12.96 -16.08
CA ASP A 393 4.86 -12.55 -17.15
C ASP A 393 3.41 -12.99 -16.91
N ASP A 394 3.21 -14.24 -16.50
CA ASP A 394 1.92 -14.82 -16.15
C ASP A 394 2.12 -15.92 -15.09
N PHE A 395 2.38 -15.48 -13.84
CA PHE A 395 2.75 -16.37 -12.74
C PHE A 395 1.71 -17.47 -12.49
N GLU A 396 0.43 -17.14 -12.58
CA GLU A 396 -0.69 -18.06 -12.33
C GLU A 396 -1.04 -18.89 -13.57
N GLY A 397 -1.11 -18.28 -14.75
CA GLY A 397 -1.65 -18.91 -15.95
C GLY A 397 -0.64 -19.70 -16.79
N ALA A 398 0.65 -19.32 -16.79
CA ALA A 398 1.63 -19.98 -17.63
C ALA A 398 2.12 -21.30 -17.02
N ALA A 399 2.31 -22.34 -17.83
CA ALA A 399 2.90 -23.60 -17.38
C ALA A 399 4.33 -23.42 -16.83
N THR A 400 5.08 -22.50 -17.44
CA THR A 400 6.44 -22.10 -17.05
C THR A 400 6.54 -20.58 -17.13
N PRO A 401 6.11 -19.85 -16.08
CA PRO A 401 6.22 -18.39 -16.05
C PRO A 401 7.67 -17.95 -16.19
N ARG A 402 7.89 -16.81 -16.83
CA ARG A 402 9.24 -16.30 -17.09
C ARG A 402 9.50 -15.05 -16.25
N LEU A 403 10.67 -15.01 -15.62
CA LEU A 403 11.09 -13.86 -14.82
C LEU A 403 11.34 -12.66 -15.74
N ILE A 404 10.46 -11.66 -15.68
CA ILE A 404 10.52 -10.46 -16.53
C ILE A 404 11.14 -9.26 -15.81
N GLU A 405 11.05 -9.22 -14.49
CA GLU A 405 11.64 -8.16 -13.68
C GLU A 405 12.10 -8.71 -12.33
N ARG A 406 13.29 -8.27 -11.92
CA ARG A 406 13.80 -8.50 -10.57
C ARG A 406 14.19 -7.18 -9.94
N ILE A 407 13.63 -6.90 -8.77
CA ILE A 407 14.00 -5.74 -7.97
C ILE A 407 14.75 -6.21 -6.73
N LYS A 408 15.96 -5.66 -6.51
CA LYS A 408 16.78 -5.97 -5.34
C LYS A 408 16.92 -4.74 -4.46
N VAL A 409 16.45 -4.85 -3.22
CA VAL A 409 16.58 -3.79 -2.21
C VAL A 409 17.66 -4.15 -1.22
N ASP A 410 18.67 -3.30 -1.12
CA ASP A 410 19.73 -3.37 -0.10
C ASP A 410 19.38 -2.39 1.03
N LEU A 411 18.94 -2.93 2.17
CA LEU A 411 18.49 -2.14 3.31
C LEU A 411 19.65 -1.39 3.98
N SER A 412 20.86 -1.95 3.94
CA SER A 412 22.05 -1.34 4.54
C SER A 412 22.53 -0.11 3.76
N ARG A 413 22.42 -0.18 2.43
CA ARG A 413 22.83 0.89 1.51
C ARG A 413 21.70 1.81 1.09
N LEU A 414 20.46 1.51 1.51
CA LEU A 414 19.24 2.19 1.10
C LEU A 414 19.11 2.29 -0.43
N ARG A 415 19.50 1.23 -1.13
CA ARG A 415 19.59 1.20 -2.60
C ARG A 415 18.58 0.22 -3.18
N VAL A 416 17.96 0.61 -4.29
CA VAL A 416 17.08 -0.24 -5.09
C VAL A 416 17.68 -0.43 -6.47
N ASP A 417 17.97 -1.67 -6.83
CA ASP A 417 18.49 -2.07 -8.14
C ASP A 417 17.38 -2.78 -8.92
N PHE A 418 17.13 -2.34 -10.16
CA PHE A 418 16.13 -2.90 -11.05
C PHE A 418 16.84 -3.67 -12.17
N PHE A 419 16.37 -4.89 -12.42
CA PHE A 419 16.86 -5.76 -13.47
C PHE A 419 15.67 -6.11 -14.36
N ASP A 420 15.51 -5.33 -15.44
CA ASP A 420 14.52 -5.61 -16.48
C ASP A 420 15.07 -6.68 -17.41
N TYR A 421 14.33 -7.77 -17.57
CA TYR A 421 14.70 -8.88 -18.45
C TYR A 421 13.97 -8.79 -19.79
N VAL A 422 13.83 -7.57 -20.31
CA VAL A 422 13.16 -7.27 -21.59
C VAL A 422 14.22 -6.81 -22.60
N GLY A 423 14.36 -7.52 -23.72
CA GLY A 423 15.30 -7.18 -24.80
C GLY A 423 16.37 -8.24 -25.01
N GLU A 424 17.66 -7.86 -24.92
CA GLU A 424 18.79 -8.76 -25.18
C GLU A 424 19.00 -9.86 -24.12
N TYR A 425 18.31 -9.77 -22.98
CA TYR A 425 18.34 -10.81 -21.96
C TYR A 425 17.21 -11.82 -22.18
N GLU A 426 17.53 -13.11 -22.19
CA GLU A 426 16.54 -14.18 -22.24
C GLU A 426 15.92 -14.42 -20.85
N PRO A 427 14.61 -14.14 -20.66
CA PRO A 427 13.92 -14.38 -19.40
C PRO A 427 14.07 -15.83 -18.95
N GLN A 428 14.46 -16.03 -17.69
CA GLN A 428 14.62 -17.36 -17.12
C GLN A 428 13.26 -17.93 -16.72
N PRO A 429 12.93 -19.19 -17.08
CA PRO A 429 11.72 -19.83 -16.59
C PRO A 429 11.81 -20.09 -15.08
N LEU A 430 10.67 -20.05 -14.39
CA LEU A 430 10.59 -20.49 -13.01
C LEU A 430 11.00 -21.97 -12.93
N SER A 431 12.03 -22.26 -12.13
CA SER A 431 12.60 -23.61 -11.98
C SER A 431 11.97 -24.43 -10.85
N GLU A 432 11.25 -23.77 -9.94
CA GLU A 432 10.67 -24.35 -8.73
C GLU A 432 9.17 -24.58 -8.90
N ASP A 433 8.60 -25.50 -8.13
CA ASP A 433 7.15 -25.74 -8.13
C ASP A 433 6.42 -24.54 -7.51
N ARG A 434 5.47 -23.98 -8.27
CA ARG A 434 4.74 -22.78 -7.89
C ARG A 434 3.99 -22.95 -6.58
N GLU A 435 3.40 -24.12 -6.38
CA GLU A 435 2.61 -24.42 -5.17
C GLU A 435 3.44 -24.20 -3.91
N GLY A 436 4.74 -24.54 -3.94
CA GLY A 436 5.67 -24.38 -2.83
C GLY A 436 5.75 -22.96 -2.25
N PHE A 437 5.52 -21.92 -3.07
CA PHE A 437 5.59 -20.54 -2.61
C PHE A 437 4.36 -20.05 -1.85
N TYR A 438 3.24 -20.75 -1.99
CA TYR A 438 1.99 -20.41 -1.30
C TYR A 438 1.81 -21.17 0.01
N GLN A 439 2.60 -22.23 0.24
CA GLN A 439 2.13 -23.39 1.00
C GLN A 439 1.50 -23.05 2.37
N ARG A 440 0.54 -23.89 2.71
CA ARG A 440 -0.23 -23.96 3.96
C ARG A 440 -0.21 -25.40 4.43
#